data_AF-A0A527G2K1-F1
#
_entry.id   AF-A0A527G2K1-F1
#
_cell.length_a   1.000
_cell.length_b   1.000
_cell.length_c   1.000
_cell.angle_alpha   90.00
_cell.angle_beta   90.00
_cell.angle_gamma   90.00
#
_symmetry.space_group_name_H-M   'P 1'
#
loop_
_entity.id
_entity.type
_entity.pdbx_description
1 polymer ?
#
loop_
_entity_poly.entity_id
_entity_poly.type
_entity_poly.pdbx_seq_one_letter_code
_entity_poly.pdbx_strand_id
1 'polypeptide(L)'
;ATHLAQFKAHIGKNAKLTLFVMNAGGRLVRQEIMVRTTGEGADFKLRGINLLAGDTHTDVTMVLDHAVPHTTSTEVIRNVVTGKARGVFQGRINVHQYAQKTNAKMACN
;
A
#
# COMPACT_ATOMS: atom_id res chain seq x y z
N ALA A 1 -8.10 -17.43 -13.29
CA ALA A 1 -7.29 -17.61 -12.07
C ALA A 1 -7.65 -16.54 -11.04
N THR A 2 -7.67 -16.89 -9.77
CA THR A 2 -7.92 -15.97 -8.65
C THR A 2 -6.67 -15.90 -7.79
N HIS A 3 -6.31 -14.70 -7.32
CA HIS A 3 -5.17 -14.50 -6.42
C HIS A 3 -5.61 -13.70 -5.19
N LEU A 4 -5.35 -14.24 -4.01
CA LEU A 4 -5.62 -13.59 -2.72
C LEU A 4 -4.32 -13.61 -1.91
N ALA A 5 -3.88 -12.45 -1.45
CA ALA A 5 -2.64 -12.34 -0.69
C ALA A 5 -2.69 -11.24 0.36
N GLN A 6 -1.90 -11.41 1.42
CA GLN A 6 -1.70 -10.41 2.46
C GLN A 6 -0.22 -10.29 2.79
N PHE A 7 0.27 -9.06 2.81
CA PHE A 7 1.60 -8.69 3.28
C PHE A 7 1.49 -7.95 4.61
N LYS A 8 2.33 -8.32 5.58
CA LYS A 8 2.40 -7.68 6.91
C LYS A 8 3.83 -7.28 7.24
N ALA A 9 4.03 -6.07 7.76
CA ALA A 9 5.33 -5.63 8.24
C ALA A 9 5.26 -4.72 9.48
N HIS A 10 6.25 -4.87 10.36
CA HIS A 10 6.56 -3.93 11.43
C HIS A 10 7.91 -3.28 11.15
N ILE A 11 7.96 -1.95 11.12
CA ILE A 11 9.17 -1.20 10.78
C ILE A 11 9.76 -0.61 12.06
N GLY A 12 10.93 -1.12 12.46
CA GLY A 12 11.65 -0.72 13.66
C GLY A 12 12.34 0.65 13.55
N LYS A 13 13.05 1.03 14.62
CA LYS A 13 13.69 2.34 14.74
C LYS A 13 14.70 2.56 13.61
N ASN A 14 14.59 3.70 12.93
CA ASN A 14 15.42 4.09 11.77
C ASN A 14 15.45 3.07 10.61
N ALA A 15 14.53 2.10 10.59
CA ALA A 15 14.47 1.10 9.53
C ALA A 15 13.75 1.66 8.31
N LYS A 16 14.13 1.16 7.13
CA LYS A 16 13.54 1.55 5.86
C LYS A 16 12.98 0.33 5.14
N LEU A 17 11.75 0.43 4.67
CA LEU A 17 11.12 -0.60 3.86
C LEU A 17 10.57 0.03 2.57
N THR A 18 11.00 -0.52 1.43
CA THR A 18 10.35 -0.25 0.14
C THR A 18 9.66 -1.53 -0.33
N LEU A 19 8.35 -1.47 -0.48
CA LEU A 19 7.54 -2.53 -1.05
C LEU A 19 7.15 -2.17 -2.48
N PHE A 20 7.50 -3.03 -3.43
CA PHE A 20 7.04 -2.96 -4.81
C PHE A 20 6.01 -4.05 -5.07
N VAL A 21 4.87 -3.68 -5.66
CA VAL A 21 3.77 -4.58 -6.02
C VAL A 21 3.44 -4.37 -7.49
N MET A 22 3.36 -5.47 -8.23
CA MET A 22 2.82 -5.46 -9.58
C MET A 22 1.74 -6.55 -9.71
N ASN A 23 0.54 -6.12 -10.07
CA ASN A 23 -0.55 -7.04 -10.41
C ASN A 23 -0.73 -7.00 -11.93
N ALA A 24 -0.46 -8.13 -12.59
CA ALA A 24 -0.61 -8.28 -14.03
C ALA A 24 -1.40 -9.57 -14.33
N GLY A 25 -2.66 -9.40 -14.72
CA GLY A 25 -3.57 -10.52 -14.99
C GLY A 25 -4.31 -11.04 -13.77
N GLY A 26 -4.88 -12.25 -13.90
CA GLY A 26 -5.85 -12.78 -12.93
C GLY A 26 -7.27 -12.26 -13.18
N ARG A 27 -8.27 -13.15 -13.08
CA ARG A 27 -9.68 -12.75 -13.20
C ARG A 27 -10.10 -11.92 -11.99
N LEU A 28 -9.63 -12.32 -10.82
CA LEU A 28 -9.82 -11.63 -9.56
C LEU A 28 -8.49 -11.62 -8.79
N VAL A 29 -8.04 -10.43 -8.41
CA VAL A 29 -6.89 -10.22 -7.53
C VAL A 29 -7.36 -9.42 -6.32
N ARG A 30 -7.08 -9.89 -5.11
CA ARG A 30 -7.21 -9.10 -3.90
C ARG A 30 -5.91 -9.16 -3.12
N GLN A 31 -5.34 -7.99 -2.85
CA GLN A 31 -4.09 -7.88 -2.13
C GLN A 31 -4.21 -6.91 -0.97
N GLU A 32 -3.82 -7.38 0.20
CA GLU A 32 -3.85 -6.60 1.43
C GLU A 32 -2.44 -6.27 1.90
N ILE A 33 -2.18 -5.01 2.25
CA ILE A 33 -0.90 -4.51 2.72
C ILE A 33 -1.11 -3.87 4.08
N MET A 34 -0.58 -4.48 5.13
CA MET A 34 -0.73 -4.03 6.51
C MET A 34 0.64 -3.68 7.09
N VAL A 35 0.89 -2.40 7.34
CA VAL A 35 2.20 -1.93 7.79
C VAL A 35 2.03 -1.12 9.08
N ARG A 36 2.95 -1.32 10.02
CA ARG A 36 3.00 -0.53 11.26
C ARG A 36 4.41 -0.04 11.50
N THR A 37 4.58 1.26 11.74
CA THR A 37 5.86 1.81 12.21
C THR A 37 5.92 1.68 13.73
N THR A 38 6.86 0.89 14.23
CA THR A 38 7.01 0.61 15.67
C THR A 38 8.22 1.28 16.29
N GLY A 39 9.13 1.83 15.49
CA GLY A 39 10.24 2.64 15.97
C GLY A 39 10.34 4.00 15.28
N GLU A 40 10.75 5.01 16.05
CA GLU A 40 10.94 6.37 15.55
C GLU A 40 11.93 6.39 14.37
N GLY A 41 11.72 7.32 13.44
CA GLY A 41 12.57 7.42 12.23
C GLY A 41 12.29 6.36 11.16
N ALA A 42 11.27 5.52 11.33
CA ALA A 42 10.87 4.55 10.31
C ALA A 42 10.42 5.24 9.00
N ASP A 43 10.88 4.70 7.87
CA ASP A 43 10.56 5.17 6.51
C ASP A 43 9.93 4.04 5.68
N PHE A 44 8.68 4.25 5.24
CA PHE A 44 7.95 3.30 4.42
C PHE A 44 7.66 3.83 3.00
N LYS A 45 7.92 3.01 1.98
CA LYS A 45 7.55 3.34 0.60
C LYS A 45 6.76 2.21 -0.02
N LEU A 46 5.63 2.55 -0.64
CA LEU A 46 4.85 1.65 -1.47
C LEU A 46 4.88 2.14 -2.92
N ARG A 47 5.22 1.23 -3.83
CA ARG A 47 5.14 1.42 -5.28
C ARG A 47 4.28 0.30 -5.86
N GLY A 48 3.09 0.63 -6.32
CA GLY A 48 2.15 -0.32 -6.90
C GLY A 48 1.82 0.01 -8.34
N ILE A 49 1.75 -1.02 -9.19
CA ILE A 49 1.22 -0.93 -10.55
C ILE A 49 0.19 -2.07 -10.74
N ASN A 50 -1.03 -1.71 -11.12
CA ASN A 50 -2.04 -2.67 -11.53
C ASN A 50 -2.27 -2.53 -13.04
N LEU A 51 -2.04 -3.61 -13.78
CA LEU A 51 -2.27 -3.71 -15.22
C LEU A 51 -3.51 -4.58 -15.45
N LEU A 52 -4.61 -3.96 -15.85
CA LEU A 52 -5.90 -4.62 -16.02
C LEU A 52 -6.42 -4.53 -17.46
N ALA A 53 -7.01 -5.64 -17.92
CA ALA A 53 -7.63 -5.75 -19.23
C ALA A 53 -8.84 -6.69 -19.20
N GLY A 54 -9.61 -6.72 -20.29
CA GLY A 54 -10.76 -7.63 -20.43
C GLY A 54 -11.86 -7.34 -19.40
N ASP A 55 -12.26 -8.35 -18.63
CA ASP A 55 -13.27 -8.31 -17.56
C ASP A 55 -12.67 -8.57 -16.16
N THR A 56 -11.35 -8.30 -16.00
CA THR A 56 -10.61 -8.57 -14.76
C THR A 56 -10.93 -7.58 -13.62
N HIS A 57 -10.76 -8.03 -12.38
CA HIS A 57 -10.91 -7.21 -11.18
C HIS A 57 -9.66 -7.29 -10.30
N THR A 58 -9.07 -6.15 -9.95
CA THR A 58 -7.96 -6.07 -8.98
C THR A 58 -8.32 -5.11 -7.86
N ASP A 59 -8.23 -5.58 -6.62
CA ASP A 59 -8.41 -4.83 -5.39
C ASP A 59 -7.10 -4.82 -4.61
N VAL A 60 -6.56 -3.63 -4.35
CA VAL A 60 -5.44 -3.44 -3.44
C VAL A 60 -5.91 -2.61 -2.25
N THR A 61 -5.92 -3.23 -1.08
CA THR A 61 -6.25 -2.57 0.18
C THR A 61 -4.98 -2.39 1.01
N MET A 62 -4.77 -1.19 1.54
CA MET A 62 -3.60 -0.86 2.34
C MET A 62 -3.99 -0.13 3.63
N VAL A 63 -3.39 -0.57 4.75
CA VAL A 63 -3.46 0.11 6.04
C VAL A 63 -2.04 0.36 6.54
N LEU A 64 -1.74 1.62 6.86
CA LEU A 64 -0.51 2.04 7.50
C LEU A 64 -0.80 2.69 8.84
N ASP A 65 -0.27 2.10 9.91
CA ASP A 65 -0.27 2.68 11.25
C ASP A 65 1.06 3.38 11.53
N HIS A 66 1.02 4.71 11.60
CA HIS A 66 2.08 5.51 12.21
C HIS A 66 1.90 5.49 13.73
N ALA A 67 2.49 4.47 14.38
CA ALA A 67 2.30 4.24 15.80
C ALA A 67 3.32 4.96 16.69
N VAL A 68 4.32 5.63 16.11
CA VAL A 68 5.38 6.33 16.85
C VAL A 68 5.78 7.65 16.15
N PRO A 69 6.34 8.62 16.90
CA PRO A 69 6.75 9.91 16.34
C PRO A 69 7.79 9.81 15.22
N HIS A 70 7.94 10.89 14.45
CA HIS A 70 9.04 11.07 13.49
C HIS A 70 9.12 10.00 12.40
N THR A 71 7.98 9.57 11.88
CA THR A 71 7.92 8.53 10.83
C THR A 71 7.50 9.12 9.49
N THR A 72 8.04 8.57 8.41
CA THR A 72 7.78 9.04 7.05
C THR A 72 7.19 7.95 6.18
N SER A 73 6.31 8.33 5.25
CA SER A 73 5.87 7.39 4.24
C SER A 73 5.55 8.01 2.89
N THR A 74 5.67 7.22 1.83
CA THR A 74 5.21 7.59 0.49
C THR A 74 4.64 6.39 -0.27
N GLU A 75 3.35 6.47 -0.55
CA GLU A 75 2.61 5.46 -1.29
C GLU A 75 2.20 5.98 -2.65
N VAL A 76 2.61 5.30 -3.72
CA VAL A 76 2.15 5.60 -5.08
C VAL A 76 1.62 4.32 -5.71
N ILE A 77 0.35 4.34 -6.05
CA ILE A 77 -0.32 3.30 -6.84
C ILE A 77 -0.66 3.86 -8.21
N ARG A 78 -0.46 3.05 -9.25
CA ARG A 78 -0.86 3.38 -10.62
C ARG A 78 -1.76 2.28 -11.16
N ASN A 79 -2.90 2.66 -11.73
CA ASN A 79 -3.80 1.75 -12.42
C ASN A 79 -3.78 2.04 -13.92
N VAL A 80 -3.46 1.02 -14.72
CA VAL A 80 -3.64 1.05 -16.17
C VAL A 80 -4.78 0.09 -16.49
N VAL A 81 -5.93 0.64 -16.87
CA VAL A 81 -7.18 -0.10 -17.02
C VAL A 81 -7.65 -0.01 -18.46
N THR A 82 -7.91 -1.16 -19.08
CA THR A 82 -8.44 -1.27 -20.45
C THR A 82 -9.67 -2.17 -20.50
N GLY A 83 -10.52 -2.00 -21.50
CA GLY A 83 -11.74 -2.79 -21.68
C GLY A 83 -12.78 -2.55 -20.58
N LYS A 84 -13.32 -3.62 -20.00
CA LYS A 84 -14.33 -3.60 -18.93
C LYS A 84 -13.73 -3.91 -17.55
N ALA A 85 -12.40 -3.87 -17.44
CA ALA A 85 -11.73 -4.24 -16.21
C ALA A 85 -11.94 -3.19 -15.11
N ARG A 86 -11.75 -3.60 -13.85
CA ARG A 86 -11.97 -2.75 -12.69
C ARG A 86 -10.81 -2.83 -11.70
N GLY A 87 -10.08 -1.72 -11.57
CA GLY A 87 -9.07 -1.52 -10.54
C GLY A 87 -9.67 -0.80 -9.34
N VAL A 88 -9.38 -1.30 -8.14
CA VAL A 88 -9.75 -0.69 -6.86
C VAL A 88 -8.47 -0.52 -6.05
N PHE A 89 -8.27 0.68 -5.52
CA PHE A 89 -7.30 0.94 -4.47
C PHE A 89 -8.00 1.58 -3.29
N GLN A 90 -7.84 0.98 -2.11
CA GLN A 90 -8.32 1.53 -0.85
C GLN A 90 -7.16 1.68 0.11
N GLY A 91 -6.68 2.91 0.28
CA GLY A 91 -5.62 3.22 1.23
C GLY A 91 -6.14 3.91 2.49
N ARG A 92 -5.61 3.52 3.65
CA ARG A 92 -5.88 4.15 4.93
C ARG A 92 -4.56 4.39 5.68
N ILE A 93 -4.33 5.64 6.09
CA ILE A 93 -3.23 6.01 6.98
C ILE A 93 -3.83 6.39 8.33
N ASN A 94 -3.41 5.70 9.39
CA ASN A 94 -3.72 6.05 10.77
C ASN A 94 -2.50 6.72 11.40
N VAL A 95 -2.68 7.94 11.90
CA VAL A 95 -1.65 8.63 12.70
C VAL A 95 -2.12 8.63 14.14
N HIS A 96 -1.35 7.97 15.01
CA HIS A 96 -1.67 7.95 16.44
C HIS A 96 -1.51 9.34 17.06
N GLN A 97 -2.29 9.66 18.09
CA GLN A 97 -2.31 11.00 18.71
C GLN A 97 -0.92 11.50 19.14
N TYR A 98 -0.07 10.61 19.65
CA TYR A 98 1.28 10.94 20.08
C TYR A 98 2.35 10.84 18.97
N ALA A 99 2.00 10.35 17.76
CA ALA A 99 2.93 10.18 16.64
C ALA A 99 3.22 11.51 15.92
N GLN A 100 3.70 12.49 16.68
CA GLN A 100 4.01 13.82 16.22
C GLN A 100 5.11 13.80 15.16
N LYS A 101 5.05 14.79 14.24
CA LYS A 101 5.99 14.92 13.11
C LYS A 101 5.96 13.73 12.14
N THR A 102 4.81 13.07 12.02
CA THR A 102 4.53 12.15 10.91
C THR A 102 4.48 12.93 9.59
N ASN A 103 5.13 12.43 8.54
CA ASN A 103 5.06 12.98 7.18
C ASN A 103 4.71 11.85 6.20
N ALA A 104 3.44 11.78 5.81
CA ALA A 104 2.91 10.73 4.96
C ALA A 104 2.29 11.33 3.68
N LYS A 105 2.51 10.67 2.54
CA LYS A 105 1.97 11.09 1.24
C LYS A 105 1.49 9.88 0.45
N MET A 106 0.18 9.85 0.18
CA MET A 106 -0.44 8.80 -0.61
C MET A 106 -1.04 9.38 -1.89
N ALA A 107 -0.73 8.77 -3.02
CA ALA A 107 -1.33 9.08 -4.32
C ALA A 107 -1.72 7.79 -5.04
N CYS A 108 -2.89 7.81 -5.67
CA CYS A 108 -3.35 6.78 -6.58
C CYS A 108 -3.75 7.45 -7.89
N ASN A 109 -3.10 7.05 -8.97
CA ASN A 109 -3.32 7.59 -10.32
C ASN A 109 -3.79 6.50 -11.27
#